data_AF-A0A955LUM4-F1
#
_entry.id   AF-A0A955LUM4-F1
#
_cell.length_a   1.000
_cell.length_b   1.000
_cell.length_c   1.000
_cell.angle_alpha   90.00
_cell.angle_beta   90.00
_cell.angle_gamma   90.00
#
_symmetry.space_group_name_H-M   'P 1'
#
loop_
_entity.id
_entity.type
_entity.pdbx_description
1 polymer ?
#
loop_
_entity_poly.entity_id
_entity_poly.type
_entity_poly.pdbx_seq_one_letter_code
_entity_poly.pdbx_strand_id
1 'polypeptide(L)'
;HSSISSYQDALRLKNGSELPSSMSFVSENPVYVKGDFNSVNKKLVGIAADSFNVLSNAWQDSNSLQSNKNNRTANNTTINAAVIAGNSITSTGNYNGGFENIHRFHENWSGKTLSYSGSVAVLYQNQIGTGSWSSQSYSAPNRNWGYDTDLSDPSASIPGFPSVIHFVTTEWTPDYAL
;
A
#
# COMPACT_ATOMS: atom_id res chain seq x y z
N HIS A 1 16.77 -35.87 -1.08
CA HIS A 1 16.03 -35.37 -2.25
C HIS A 1 15.35 -34.07 -1.86
N SER A 2 15.93 -32.94 -2.26
CA SER A 2 15.46 -31.59 -1.95
C SER A 2 14.30 -31.21 -2.88
N SER A 3 13.09 -31.09 -2.33
CA SER A 3 11.99 -30.42 -2.99
C SER A 3 12.10 -28.92 -2.70
N ILE A 4 12.44 -28.12 -3.72
CA ILE A 4 12.22 -26.67 -3.67
C ILE A 4 10.69 -26.48 -3.78
N SER A 5 10.02 -26.33 -2.64
CA SER A 5 8.72 -25.66 -2.64
C SER A 5 9.01 -24.17 -2.56
N SER A 6 8.80 -23.44 -3.66
CA SER A 6 8.83 -21.98 -3.65
C SER A 6 7.58 -21.45 -2.95
N TYR A 7 7.46 -21.68 -1.64
CA TYR A 7 6.57 -20.90 -0.81
C TYR A 7 7.26 -19.55 -0.63
N GLN A 8 6.82 -18.54 -1.38
CA GLN A 8 7.07 -17.17 -0.98
C GLN A 8 6.16 -16.89 0.20
N ASP A 9 6.77 -16.74 1.37
CA ASP A 9 6.06 -16.28 2.56
C ASP A 9 5.48 -14.89 2.27
N ALA A 10 4.29 -14.63 2.80
CA ALA A 10 3.64 -13.34 2.68
C ALA A 10 2.94 -13.00 4.00
N LEU A 11 3.03 -11.75 4.41
CA LEU A 11 2.37 -11.26 5.61
C LEU A 11 0.95 -10.80 5.25
N ARG A 12 -0.06 -11.27 5.99
CA ARG A 12 -1.45 -10.84 5.81
C ARG A 12 -1.97 -10.09 7.02
N LEU A 13 -2.32 -8.82 6.81
CA LEU A 13 -3.05 -7.99 7.76
C LEU A 13 -4.55 -8.17 7.52
N LYS A 14 -5.31 -8.59 8.54
CA LYS A 14 -6.76 -8.83 8.46
C LYS A 14 -7.46 -8.25 9.68
N ASN A 15 -8.74 -7.92 9.54
CA ASN A 15 -9.57 -7.36 10.62
C ASN A 15 -8.95 -6.11 11.25
N GLY A 16 -8.28 -5.28 10.43
CA GLY A 16 -7.51 -4.12 10.88
C GLY A 16 -8.28 -2.81 10.79
N SER A 17 -9.61 -2.82 10.74
CA SER A 17 -10.42 -1.62 10.57
C SER A 17 -10.19 -0.61 11.69
N GLU A 18 -9.94 -1.08 12.92
CA GLU A 18 -9.52 -0.28 14.07
C GLU A 18 -8.22 -0.86 14.64
N LEU A 19 -7.27 0.01 14.96
CA LEU A 19 -5.97 -0.38 15.51
C LEU A 19 -5.78 0.23 16.90
N PRO A 20 -5.14 -0.49 17.83
CA PRO A 20 -5.04 -0.07 19.23
C PRO A 20 -4.12 1.15 19.42
N SER A 21 -3.15 1.36 18.53
CA SER A 21 -2.18 2.45 18.61
C SER A 21 -1.55 2.74 17.24
N SER A 22 -0.81 3.85 17.16
CA SER A 22 0.13 4.08 16.06
C SER A 22 1.19 2.98 16.05
N MET A 23 1.48 2.40 14.88
CA MET A 23 2.38 1.25 14.74
C MET A 23 2.89 1.10 13.31
N SER A 24 3.94 0.30 13.14
CA SER A 24 4.48 -0.07 11.83
C SER A 24 4.42 -1.57 11.60
N PHE A 25 4.07 -1.96 10.37
CA PHE A 25 4.21 -3.31 9.88
C PHE A 25 5.37 -3.34 8.89
N VAL A 26 6.42 -4.11 9.20
CA VAL A 26 7.63 -4.21 8.38
C VAL A 26 7.85 -5.66 8.01
N SER A 27 8.02 -5.93 6.71
CA SER A 27 8.19 -7.27 6.16
C SER A 27 9.14 -7.20 4.96
N GLU A 28 10.10 -8.12 4.88
CA GLU A 28 10.90 -8.33 3.67
C GLU A 28 10.09 -9.01 2.55
N ASN A 29 8.96 -9.60 2.90
CA ASN A 29 8.03 -10.29 2.02
C ASN A 29 6.83 -9.42 1.62
N PRO A 30 6.06 -9.79 0.57
CA PRO A 30 4.80 -9.16 0.21
C PRO A 30 3.82 -9.04 1.39
N VAL A 31 3.20 -7.87 1.53
CA VAL A 31 2.13 -7.64 2.49
C VAL A 31 0.78 -7.59 1.77
N TYR A 32 -0.19 -8.31 2.33
CA TYR A 32 -1.59 -8.31 1.92
C TYR A 32 -2.45 -7.65 2.99
N VAL A 33 -3.10 -6.55 2.66
CA VAL A 33 -4.15 -5.95 3.51
C VAL A 33 -5.50 -6.50 3.06
N LYS A 34 -6.19 -7.19 3.97
CA LYS A 34 -7.53 -7.74 3.74
C LYS A 34 -8.60 -6.93 4.48
N GLY A 35 -9.50 -6.34 3.70
CA GLY A 35 -10.63 -5.56 4.18
C GLY A 35 -10.27 -4.12 4.48
N ASP A 36 -11.19 -3.46 5.19
CA ASP A 36 -10.95 -2.10 5.67
C ASP A 36 -9.81 -2.10 6.70
N PHE A 37 -8.94 -1.10 6.60
CA PHE A 37 -7.73 -1.01 7.40
C PHE A 37 -7.50 0.40 7.90
N ASN A 38 -7.36 0.54 9.22
CA ASN A 38 -7.19 1.80 9.92
C ASN A 38 -8.27 2.85 9.54
N SER A 39 -9.49 2.36 9.30
CA SER A 39 -10.63 3.15 8.82
C SER A 39 -11.47 3.75 9.95
N VAL A 40 -11.39 3.17 11.15
CA VAL A 40 -12.08 3.61 12.37
C VAL A 40 -11.05 4.16 13.35
N ASN A 41 -11.32 5.32 13.94
CA ASN A 41 -10.44 5.98 14.91
C ASN A 41 -8.96 6.01 14.46
N LYS A 42 -8.77 6.42 13.20
CA LYS A 42 -7.51 6.38 12.44
C LYS A 42 -6.29 6.69 13.31
N LYS A 43 -5.27 5.84 13.23
CA LYS A 43 -3.95 5.98 13.86
C LYS A 43 -2.89 6.29 12.81
N LEU A 44 -1.71 6.75 13.25
CA LEU A 44 -0.55 6.88 12.38
C LEU A 44 0.06 5.49 12.15
N VAL A 45 -0.05 4.97 10.93
CA VAL A 45 0.35 3.60 10.60
C VAL A 45 1.27 3.57 9.41
N GLY A 46 2.38 2.85 9.54
CA GLY A 46 3.34 2.60 8.47
C GLY A 46 3.30 1.14 8.00
N ILE A 47 3.41 0.90 6.70
CA ILE A 47 3.59 -0.42 6.12
C ILE A 47 4.81 -0.40 5.21
N ALA A 48 5.86 -1.14 5.55
CA ALA A 48 7.03 -1.34 4.72
C ALA A 48 7.09 -2.80 4.24
N ALA A 49 7.03 -3.02 2.93
CA ALA A 49 6.89 -4.37 2.35
C ALA A 49 7.45 -4.48 0.93
N ASP A 50 7.89 -5.67 0.49
CA ASP A 50 8.33 -5.87 -0.90
C ASP A 50 7.26 -5.47 -1.94
N SER A 51 6.00 -5.85 -1.70
CA SER A 51 4.85 -5.36 -2.44
C SER A 51 3.65 -5.13 -1.54
N PHE A 52 2.85 -4.13 -1.90
CA PHE A 52 1.58 -3.83 -1.26
C PHE A 52 0.42 -4.43 -2.06
N ASN A 53 -0.29 -5.37 -1.46
CA ASN A 53 -1.38 -6.10 -2.08
C ASN A 53 -2.68 -5.81 -1.33
N VAL A 54 -3.75 -5.54 -2.08
CA VAL A 54 -5.07 -5.24 -1.51
C VAL A 54 -6.04 -6.37 -1.82
N LEU A 55 -6.69 -6.86 -0.77
CA LEU A 55 -7.79 -7.82 -0.81
C LEU A 55 -8.99 -7.19 -0.12
N SER A 56 -10.16 -7.20 -0.74
CA SER A 56 -11.38 -6.67 -0.14
C SER A 56 -11.94 -7.60 0.95
N ASN A 57 -12.95 -7.12 1.67
CA ASN A 57 -13.71 -7.96 2.61
C ASN A 57 -14.38 -9.18 1.93
N ALA A 58 -14.60 -9.14 0.60
CA ALA A 58 -15.19 -10.24 -0.16
C ALA A 58 -14.19 -11.39 -0.45
N TRP A 59 -12.89 -11.17 -0.24
CA TRP A 59 -11.87 -12.15 -0.59
C TRP A 59 -12.04 -13.49 0.13
N GLN A 60 -12.01 -14.58 -0.65
CA GLN A 60 -12.02 -15.96 -0.18
C GLN A 60 -10.73 -16.67 -0.62
N ASP A 61 -9.99 -17.25 0.33
CA ASP A 61 -8.72 -17.93 0.06
C ASP A 61 -8.88 -19.14 -0.86
N SER A 62 -10.05 -19.81 -0.81
CA SER A 62 -10.41 -20.91 -1.71
C SER A 62 -10.42 -20.52 -3.18
N ASN A 63 -10.54 -19.23 -3.48
CA ASN A 63 -10.63 -18.72 -4.84
C ASN A 63 -9.27 -18.22 -5.36
N SER A 64 -8.21 -18.33 -4.57
CA SER A 64 -6.85 -17.85 -4.91
C SER A 64 -6.28 -18.48 -6.18
N LEU A 65 -6.59 -19.77 -6.42
CA LEU A 65 -6.16 -20.53 -7.61
C LEU A 65 -7.13 -20.42 -8.79
N GLN A 66 -8.27 -19.72 -8.63
CA GLN A 66 -9.26 -19.63 -9.69
C GLN A 66 -8.80 -18.65 -10.77
N SER A 67 -8.65 -19.17 -11.99
CA SER A 67 -8.28 -18.41 -13.18
C SER A 67 -9.33 -17.36 -13.55
N ASN A 68 -10.60 -17.59 -13.21
CA ASN A 68 -11.70 -16.68 -13.50
C ASN A 68 -11.91 -15.65 -12.36
N LYS A 69 -11.51 -14.40 -12.59
CA LYS A 69 -11.71 -13.28 -11.64
C LYS A 69 -13.17 -12.84 -11.49
N ASN A 70 -14.11 -13.20 -12.37
CA ASN A 70 -15.54 -12.85 -12.21
C ASN A 70 -16.18 -13.49 -10.97
N ASN A 71 -15.57 -14.55 -10.44
CA ASN A 71 -15.98 -15.20 -9.18
C ASN A 71 -15.30 -14.58 -7.95
N ARG A 72 -14.46 -13.56 -8.14
CA ARG A 72 -13.73 -12.82 -7.10
C ARG A 72 -14.12 -11.35 -7.13
N THR A 73 -15.41 -11.05 -7.11
CA THR A 73 -15.93 -9.67 -7.08
C THR A 73 -15.56 -9.00 -5.75
N ALA A 74 -14.86 -7.87 -5.83
CA ALA A 74 -14.45 -7.11 -4.65
C ALA A 74 -15.61 -6.36 -4.00
N ASN A 75 -15.40 -5.94 -2.75
CA ASN A 75 -16.20 -4.93 -2.07
C ASN A 75 -15.47 -3.60 -1.99
N ASN A 76 -16.23 -2.51 -1.83
CA ASN A 76 -15.64 -1.21 -1.50
C ASN A 76 -14.79 -1.36 -0.24
N THR A 77 -13.60 -0.76 -0.27
CA THR A 77 -12.59 -0.94 0.77
C THR A 77 -11.94 0.41 1.08
N THR A 78 -11.69 0.68 2.36
CA THR A 78 -10.99 1.88 2.83
C THR A 78 -9.70 1.52 3.57
N ILE A 79 -8.59 2.12 3.17
CA ILE A 79 -7.27 1.87 3.75
C ILE A 79 -6.63 3.22 4.10
N ASN A 80 -6.19 3.38 5.35
CA ASN A 80 -5.37 4.52 5.76
C ASN A 80 -4.01 4.06 6.27
N ALA A 81 -2.93 4.33 5.52
CA ALA A 81 -1.57 3.97 5.94
C ALA A 81 -0.53 4.76 5.14
N ALA A 82 0.62 5.06 5.75
CA ALA A 82 1.83 5.38 5.01
C ALA A 82 2.46 4.08 4.49
N VAL A 83 2.79 4.00 3.20
CA VAL A 83 3.33 2.77 2.58
C VAL A 83 4.71 3.02 1.98
N ILE A 84 5.65 2.14 2.30
CA ILE A 84 6.93 2.00 1.61
C ILE A 84 6.91 0.64 0.92
N ALA A 85 6.92 0.62 -0.41
CA ALA A 85 6.92 -0.63 -1.13
C ALA A 85 7.82 -0.62 -2.37
N GLY A 86 8.31 -1.81 -2.74
CA GLY A 86 9.08 -2.01 -3.95
C GLY A 86 8.20 -2.01 -5.20
N ASN A 87 8.73 -1.52 -6.32
CA ASN A 87 8.05 -1.55 -7.63
C ASN A 87 8.93 -2.21 -8.71
N SER A 88 8.34 -2.96 -9.64
CA SER A 88 9.09 -3.59 -10.75
C SER A 88 9.46 -2.56 -11.84
N ILE A 89 10.69 -2.64 -12.37
CA ILE A 89 11.20 -1.76 -13.44
C ILE A 89 10.40 -1.99 -14.74
N THR A 90 9.95 -0.92 -15.38
CA THR A 90 9.44 -0.95 -16.76
C THR A 90 10.60 -0.98 -17.75
N SER A 91 10.59 -1.97 -18.65
CA SER A 91 11.40 -1.96 -19.87
C SER A 91 11.08 -0.72 -20.71
N THR A 92 12.13 -0.08 -21.24
CA THR A 92 12.09 1.15 -22.06
C THR A 92 10.99 1.11 -23.13
N GLY A 93 10.11 2.11 -23.12
CA GLY A 93 9.14 2.36 -24.19
C GLY A 93 7.67 2.49 -23.76
N ASN A 94 7.32 2.12 -22.53
CA ASN A 94 5.95 2.26 -22.01
C ASN A 94 5.92 3.20 -20.80
N TYR A 95 5.36 4.39 -20.99
CA TYR A 95 5.00 5.30 -19.92
C TYR A 95 3.92 4.63 -19.06
N ASN A 96 4.20 4.34 -17.79
CA ASN A 96 3.19 3.79 -16.89
C ASN A 96 3.29 4.44 -15.51
N GLY A 97 2.25 5.22 -15.17
CA GLY A 97 2.21 6.25 -14.14
C GLY A 97 2.61 5.83 -12.72
N GLY A 98 3.10 6.81 -11.97
CA GLY A 98 3.34 6.72 -10.52
C GLY A 98 2.08 6.45 -9.71
N PHE A 99 2.22 6.10 -8.42
CA PHE A 99 1.20 5.71 -7.41
C PHE A 99 0.27 4.53 -7.79
N GLU A 100 -0.20 4.49 -9.03
CA GLU A 100 -1.16 3.58 -9.62
C GLU A 100 -0.73 2.12 -9.65
N ASN A 101 0.59 1.86 -9.70
CA ASN A 101 1.15 0.51 -9.80
C ASN A 101 1.61 -0.10 -8.47
N ILE A 102 1.45 0.63 -7.36
CA ILE A 102 1.91 0.17 -6.05
C ILE A 102 0.90 -0.81 -5.43
N HIS A 103 -0.38 -0.62 -5.74
CA HIS A 103 -1.48 -1.43 -5.25
C HIS A 103 -1.74 -2.61 -6.19
N ARG A 104 -1.39 -3.81 -5.77
CA ARG A 104 -1.69 -5.03 -6.55
C ARG A 104 -3.07 -5.56 -6.19
N PHE A 105 -3.91 -5.70 -7.22
CA PHE A 105 -5.30 -6.13 -7.08
C PHE A 105 -5.52 -7.57 -7.56
N HIS A 106 -6.00 -8.42 -6.65
CA HIS A 106 -6.23 -9.85 -6.92
C HIS A 106 -7.70 -10.20 -7.20
N GLU A 107 -8.59 -9.20 -7.23
CA GLU A 107 -10.04 -9.35 -7.39
C GLU A 107 -10.56 -8.62 -8.63
N ASN A 108 -11.85 -8.79 -8.93
CA ASN A 108 -12.60 -7.95 -9.86
C ASN A 108 -13.14 -6.71 -9.15
N TRP A 109 -12.61 -5.53 -9.46
CA TRP A 109 -13.00 -4.25 -8.86
C TRP A 109 -13.90 -3.38 -9.75
N SER A 110 -14.42 -3.93 -10.85
CA SER A 110 -15.31 -3.19 -11.74
C SER A 110 -16.52 -2.64 -10.96
N GLY A 111 -16.72 -1.32 -11.01
CA GLY A 111 -17.79 -0.63 -10.28
C GLY A 111 -17.61 -0.55 -8.76
N LYS A 112 -16.43 -0.89 -8.23
CA LYS A 112 -16.09 -0.83 -6.80
C LYS A 112 -15.06 0.26 -6.53
N THR A 113 -15.12 0.86 -5.35
CA THR A 113 -14.22 1.95 -4.94
C THR A 113 -13.19 1.46 -3.93
N LEU A 114 -11.92 1.77 -4.18
CA LEU A 114 -10.87 1.75 -3.16
C LEU A 114 -10.62 3.19 -2.72
N SER A 115 -10.92 3.48 -1.45
CA SER A 115 -10.53 4.74 -0.79
C SER A 115 -9.20 4.52 -0.08
N TYR A 116 -8.18 5.25 -0.48
CA TYR A 116 -6.86 5.21 0.15
C TYR A 116 -6.47 6.61 0.61
N SER A 117 -6.09 6.75 1.88
CA SER A 117 -5.47 7.97 2.40
C SER A 117 -4.13 7.67 3.06
N GLY A 118 -3.06 8.32 2.61
CA GLY A 118 -1.72 8.04 3.14
C GLY A 118 -0.61 8.73 2.38
N SER A 119 0.63 8.53 2.82
CA SER A 119 1.81 8.81 2.00
C SER A 119 2.31 7.52 1.37
N VAL A 120 2.94 7.62 0.19
CA VAL A 120 3.58 6.46 -0.43
C VAL A 120 4.96 6.84 -0.92
N ALA A 121 5.97 6.06 -0.51
CA ALA A 121 7.33 6.18 -1.00
C ALA A 121 7.77 4.86 -1.66
N VAL A 122 8.39 4.96 -2.84
CA VAL A 122 8.95 3.81 -3.56
C VAL A 122 10.46 3.90 -3.44
N LEU A 123 11.04 3.10 -2.54
CA LEU A 123 12.46 3.20 -2.20
C LEU A 123 13.35 2.13 -2.85
N TYR A 124 12.76 1.09 -3.45
CA TYR A 124 13.51 0.00 -4.07
C TYR A 124 12.72 -0.71 -5.17
N GLN A 125 13.41 -1.56 -5.93
CA GLN A 125 12.81 -2.38 -6.97
C GLN A 125 12.32 -3.71 -6.39
N ASN A 126 11.15 -4.17 -6.84
CA ASN A 126 10.57 -5.42 -6.37
C ASN A 126 11.36 -6.63 -6.93
N GLN A 127 11.77 -7.57 -6.06
CA GLN A 127 12.59 -8.73 -6.45
C GLN A 127 11.79 -10.02 -6.71
N ILE A 128 10.51 -10.06 -6.32
CA ILE A 128 9.71 -11.30 -6.21
C ILE A 128 8.45 -11.26 -7.09
N GLY A 129 7.92 -10.07 -7.32
CA GLY A 129 6.65 -9.77 -7.95
C GLY A 129 6.70 -9.58 -9.46
N THR A 130 7.46 -10.37 -10.20
CA THR A 130 7.67 -10.24 -11.66
C THR A 130 6.65 -11.05 -12.48
N GLY A 131 5.39 -11.12 -12.05
CA GLY A 131 4.35 -11.80 -12.81
C GLY A 131 4.12 -11.08 -14.15
N SER A 132 4.26 -11.79 -15.26
CA SER A 132 4.03 -11.25 -16.61
C SER A 132 2.58 -10.78 -16.76
N TRP A 133 2.38 -9.54 -17.21
CA TRP A 133 1.07 -8.91 -17.49
C TRP A 133 0.38 -9.49 -18.74
N SER A 134 0.31 -10.81 -18.89
CA SER A 134 -0.29 -11.44 -20.06
C SER A 134 -1.59 -12.16 -19.71
N SER A 135 -2.70 -11.58 -20.16
CA SER A 135 -4.06 -12.14 -20.26
C SER A 135 -4.96 -12.13 -19.02
N GLN A 136 -4.61 -11.43 -17.94
CA GLN A 136 -5.57 -11.17 -16.86
C GLN A 136 -6.23 -9.81 -17.07
N SER A 137 -7.52 -9.81 -17.47
CA SER A 137 -8.33 -8.60 -17.62
C SER A 137 -8.19 -7.71 -16.39
N TYR A 138 -7.59 -6.55 -16.57
CA TYR A 138 -7.39 -5.54 -15.54
C TYR A 138 -8.74 -4.87 -15.21
N SER A 139 -9.32 -5.22 -14.06
CA SER A 139 -10.49 -4.53 -13.50
C SER A 139 -10.02 -3.67 -12.33
N ALA A 140 -9.59 -2.44 -12.62
CA ALA A 140 -9.21 -1.49 -11.58
C ALA A 140 -10.43 -1.03 -10.78
N PRO A 141 -10.26 -0.67 -9.50
CA PRO A 141 -11.27 0.06 -8.75
C PRO A 141 -11.41 1.50 -9.25
N ASN A 142 -12.55 2.12 -8.92
CA ASN A 142 -12.62 3.57 -8.79
C ASN A 142 -11.65 3.99 -7.67
N ARG A 143 -10.65 4.78 -8.03
CA ARG A 143 -9.59 5.19 -7.11
C ARG A 143 -9.94 6.51 -6.46
N ASN A 144 -10.19 6.47 -5.16
CA ASN A 144 -10.32 7.66 -4.33
C ASN A 144 -9.05 7.80 -3.50
N TRP A 145 -8.03 8.43 -4.09
CA TRP A 145 -6.72 8.59 -3.46
C TRP A 145 -6.60 9.96 -2.81
N GLY A 146 -6.20 9.96 -1.55
CA GLY A 146 -5.89 11.15 -0.76
C GLY A 146 -4.51 11.04 -0.14
N TYR A 147 -3.89 12.21 0.07
CA TYR A 147 -2.79 12.32 1.00
C TYR A 147 -3.36 12.41 2.43
N ASP A 148 -2.74 11.71 3.37
CA ASP A 148 -3.10 11.83 4.78
C ASP A 148 -2.52 13.11 5.38
N THR A 149 -3.37 14.11 5.62
CA THR A 149 -2.98 15.41 6.17
C THR A 149 -2.37 15.32 7.57
N ASP A 150 -2.67 14.28 8.34
CA ASP A 150 -2.10 14.09 9.67
C ASP A 150 -0.59 13.82 9.62
N LEU A 151 -0.07 13.38 8.45
CA LEU A 151 1.37 13.21 8.23
C LEU A 151 2.11 14.53 8.00
N SER A 152 1.40 15.64 7.78
CA SER A 152 2.01 16.97 7.68
C SER A 152 2.24 17.64 9.04
N ASP A 153 1.72 17.07 10.12
CA ASP A 153 2.00 17.55 11.47
C ASP A 153 3.48 17.26 11.80
N PRO A 154 4.29 18.27 12.21
CA PRO A 154 5.69 18.06 12.60
C PRO A 154 5.87 17.08 13.77
N SER A 155 4.82 16.88 14.58
CA SER A 155 4.79 15.91 15.68
C SER A 155 4.33 14.51 15.23
N ALA A 156 3.91 14.34 13.97
CA ALA A 156 3.53 13.05 13.43
C ALA A 156 4.73 12.09 13.46
N SER A 157 4.58 11.03 14.23
CA SER A 157 5.57 9.97 14.33
C SER A 157 4.90 8.62 14.13
N ILE A 158 5.30 7.94 13.06
CA ILE A 158 5.02 6.54 12.88
C ILE A 158 6.23 5.78 13.44
N PRO A 159 6.05 4.89 14.44
CA PRO A 159 7.18 4.19 15.07
C PRO A 159 8.06 3.44 14.06
N GLY A 160 9.35 3.79 13.97
CA GLY A 160 10.29 3.11 13.07
C GLY A 160 10.07 3.35 11.57
N PHE A 161 9.28 4.36 11.19
CA PHE A 161 9.06 4.77 9.81
C PHE A 161 9.81 6.09 9.52
N PRO A 162 10.34 6.31 8.31
CA PRO A 162 10.99 7.56 7.98
C PRO A 162 9.98 8.72 7.99
N SER A 163 10.40 9.85 8.54
CA SER A 163 9.70 11.13 8.44
C SER A 163 10.53 12.08 7.58
N VAL A 164 9.89 12.78 6.65
CA VAL A 164 10.51 13.86 5.88
C VAL A 164 10.00 15.17 6.44
N ILE A 165 10.89 15.93 7.07
CA ILE A 165 10.56 17.23 7.64
C ILE A 165 11.00 18.29 6.64
N HIS A 166 10.07 19.16 6.24
CA HIS A 166 10.37 20.32 5.42
C HIS A 166 10.53 21.54 6.31
N PHE A 167 11.72 22.14 6.32
CA PHE A 167 11.96 23.42 6.99
C PHE A 167 11.51 24.56 6.08
N VAL A 168 10.50 25.31 6.51
CA VAL A 168 10.12 26.57 5.86
C VAL A 168 10.74 27.71 6.65
N THR A 169 11.64 28.46 6.04
CA THR A 169 12.10 29.74 6.60
C THR A 169 10.96 30.75 6.49
N THR A 170 10.36 31.12 7.62
CA THR A 170 9.19 32.00 7.66
C THR A 170 9.56 33.47 7.72
N GLU A 171 10.64 33.86 8.41
CA GLU A 171 11.03 35.27 8.55
C GLU A 171 12.55 35.47 8.65
N TRP A 172 13.03 36.59 8.13
CA TRP A 172 14.38 37.10 8.36
C TRP A 172 14.29 38.33 9.25
N THR A 173 14.79 38.23 10.50
CA THR A 173 14.93 39.40 11.38
C THR A 173 16.42 39.73 11.55
N PRO A 174 16.87 40.95 11.18
CA PRO A 174 18.23 41.37 11.48
C PRO A 174 18.40 41.54 13.00
N ASP A 175 19.42 40.89 13.57
CA ASP A 175 19.84 41.11 14.94
C ASP A 175 20.72 42.37 14.99
N TYR A 176 20.28 43.37 15.75
CA TYR A 176 21.07 44.58 15.99
C TYR A 176 21.86 44.37 17.29
N ALA A 177 23.15 44.06 17.15
CA ALA A 177 24.07 44.07 18.28
C ALA A 177 24.14 45.49 18.88
N LEU A 178 23.81 45.61 20.17
CA LEU A 178 24.02 46.81 20.99
C LEU A 178 25.50 46.98 21.35
#